data_AF-A0A0T6YC47-F1
#
_entry.id   AF-A0A0T6YC47-F1
#
_cell.length_a   1.000
_cell.length_b   1.000
_cell.length_c   1.000
_cell.angle_alpha   90.00
_cell.angle_beta   90.00
_cell.angle_gamma   90.00
#
_symmetry.space_group_name_H-M   'P 1'
#
loop_
_entity.id
_entity.type
_entity.pdbx_description
1 polymer ?
#
loop_
_entity_poly.entity_id
_entity_poly.type
_entity_poly.pdbx_seq_one_letter_code
_entity_poly.pdbx_strand_id
1 'polypeptide(L)'
;MAAAPLLCAGLIGWRSLKKTGSAKRIGLFGFGAAAHIITQISIWQGREIYAFTRPGDVSTQRFAIGLGAIWAGGSDEARDGSLDAAIIFAPVGDLVPTALRAVRKGGRVVCGGIHMSDIPQMSYSLLWGEREVVSIANLTRADALEFFPVAERARVKTHTVVYPLEKANKALEDLRRGRLNGAAVLVP
;
A
#
# COMPACT_ATOMS: atom_id res chain seq x y z
N MET A 1 -16.23 4.76 14.31
CA MET A 1 -15.12 4.51 13.37
C MET A 1 -14.42 3.24 13.83
N ALA A 2 -14.24 2.25 12.95
CA ALA A 2 -13.55 1.02 13.35
C ALA A 2 -12.05 1.32 13.52
N ALA A 3 -11.55 1.27 14.76
CA ALA A 3 -10.14 1.50 15.06
C ALA A 3 -9.24 0.29 14.74
N ALA A 4 -9.81 -0.92 14.68
CA ALA A 4 -9.05 -2.15 14.49
C ALA A 4 -8.14 -2.14 13.25
N PRO A 5 -8.57 -1.69 12.05
CA PRO A 5 -7.68 -1.63 10.89
C PRO A 5 -6.53 -0.63 11.03
N LEU A 6 -6.69 0.42 11.84
CA LEU A 6 -5.65 1.44 12.06
C LEU A 6 -4.45 0.87 12.82
N LEU A 7 -4.69 -0.11 13.70
CA LEU A 7 -3.65 -0.70 14.56
C LEU A 7 -2.68 -1.63 13.82
N CYS A 8 -3.08 -2.16 12.65
CA CYS A 8 -2.20 -3.00 11.83
C CYS A 8 -1.95 -2.33 10.47
N ALA A 9 -2.96 -2.31 9.60
CA ALA A 9 -2.86 -1.75 8.25
C ALA A 9 -2.48 -0.26 8.26
N GLY A 10 -2.98 0.50 9.24
CA GLY A 10 -2.60 1.91 9.42
C GLY A 10 -1.13 2.06 9.81
N LEU A 11 -0.67 1.38 10.86
CA LEU A 11 0.71 1.50 11.34
C LEU A 11 1.75 0.98 10.33
N ILE A 12 1.51 -0.18 9.69
CA ILE A 12 2.44 -0.71 8.67
C ILE A 12 2.48 0.22 7.45
N GLY A 13 1.32 0.75 7.06
CA GLY A 13 1.21 1.75 6.02
C GLY A 13 2.01 3.00 6.36
N TRP A 14 1.81 3.57 7.56
CA TRP A 14 2.52 4.77 8.01
C TRP A 14 4.03 4.58 8.01
N ARG A 15 4.51 3.46 8.56
CA ARG A 15 5.94 3.17 8.60
C ARG A 15 6.52 3.01 7.19
N SER A 16 5.78 2.38 6.28
CA SER A 16 6.14 2.28 4.87
C SER A 16 6.20 3.65 4.19
N LEU A 17 5.19 4.50 4.43
CA LEU A 17 5.12 5.87 3.90
C LEU A 17 6.27 6.74 4.42
N LYS A 18 6.64 6.64 5.70
CA LYS A 18 7.81 7.35 6.24
C LYS A 18 9.09 6.94 5.53
N LYS A 19 9.24 5.66 5.15
CA LYS A 19 10.40 5.21 4.37
C LYS A 19 10.45 5.83 2.98
N THR A 20 9.37 6.35 2.41
CA THR A 20 9.44 7.06 1.13
C THR A 20 10.02 8.48 1.26
N GLY A 21 10.33 8.95 2.47
CA GLY A 21 10.92 10.27 2.70
C GLY A 21 10.03 11.39 2.18
N SER A 22 10.61 12.30 1.40
CA SER A 22 9.95 13.46 0.79
C SER A 22 9.40 13.19 -0.63
N ALA A 23 9.31 11.92 -1.05
CA ALA A 23 8.76 11.54 -2.35
C ALA A 23 7.40 12.21 -2.61
N LYS A 24 7.26 12.86 -3.77
CA LYS A 24 6.00 13.50 -4.20
C LYS A 24 5.12 12.52 -4.95
N ARG A 25 5.68 11.75 -5.88
CA ARG A 25 4.97 10.72 -6.67
C ARG A 25 5.24 9.34 -6.10
N ILE A 26 4.23 8.74 -5.48
CA ILE A 26 4.36 7.45 -4.80
C ILE A 26 3.48 6.40 -5.49
N GLY A 27 4.12 5.30 -5.92
CA GLY A 27 3.41 4.12 -6.41
C GLY A 27 3.02 3.18 -5.27
N LEU A 28 1.76 2.75 -5.23
CA LEU A 28 1.27 1.76 -4.28
C LEU A 28 0.94 0.46 -5.02
N PHE A 29 1.80 -0.54 -4.92
CA PHE A 29 1.64 -1.86 -5.54
C PHE A 29 0.89 -2.79 -4.60
N GLY A 30 -0.38 -3.07 -4.92
CA GLY A 30 -1.33 -3.76 -4.05
C GLY A 30 -2.18 -2.76 -3.26
N PHE A 31 -3.37 -2.45 -3.79
CA PHE A 31 -4.25 -1.41 -3.23
C PHE A 31 -5.30 -1.99 -2.25
N GLY A 32 -4.82 -2.50 -1.12
CA GLY A 32 -5.66 -3.11 -0.06
C GLY A 32 -5.87 -2.24 1.18
N ALA A 33 -5.94 -2.88 2.35
CA ALA A 33 -6.19 -2.23 3.64
C ALA A 33 -5.17 -1.12 3.98
N ALA A 34 -3.87 -1.37 3.84
CA ALA A 34 -2.86 -0.36 4.17
C ALA A 34 -2.85 0.79 3.15
N ALA A 35 -2.89 0.45 1.86
CA ALA A 35 -2.85 1.42 0.76
C ALA A 35 -4.00 2.43 0.82
N HIS A 36 -5.23 2.00 1.10
CA HIS A 36 -6.38 2.91 1.16
C HIS A 36 -6.28 3.91 2.33
N ILE A 37 -5.65 3.52 3.43
CA ILE A 37 -5.41 4.40 4.58
C ILE A 37 -4.34 5.43 4.22
N ILE A 38 -3.18 4.98 3.74
CA ILE A 38 -2.06 5.90 3.47
C ILE A 38 -2.29 6.77 2.24
N THR A 39 -3.18 6.38 1.32
CA THR A 39 -3.58 7.22 0.20
C THR A 39 -4.18 8.54 0.70
N GLN A 40 -5.12 8.46 1.64
CA GLN A 40 -5.76 9.64 2.24
C GLN A 40 -4.74 10.54 2.97
N ILE A 41 -3.82 9.93 3.73
CA ILE A 41 -2.75 10.65 4.42
C ILE A 41 -1.82 11.34 3.41
N SER A 42 -1.44 10.64 2.35
CA SER A 42 -0.52 11.16 1.33
C SER A 42 -1.12 12.34 0.58
N ILE A 43 -2.40 12.26 0.23
CA ILE A 43 -3.14 13.36 -0.39
C ILE A 43 -3.22 14.56 0.55
N TRP A 44 -3.53 14.33 1.83
CA TRP A 44 -3.51 15.39 2.84
C TRP A 44 -2.12 16.05 2.99
N GLN A 45 -1.04 15.28 2.78
CA GLN A 45 0.34 15.78 2.74
C GLN A 45 0.73 16.44 1.40
N GLY A 46 -0.19 16.54 0.43
CA GLY A 46 0.09 17.11 -0.90
C GLY A 46 0.94 16.21 -1.80
N ARG A 47 0.89 14.89 -1.60
CA ARG A 47 1.59 13.89 -2.41
C ARG A 47 0.65 13.24 -3.42
N GLU A 48 1.20 12.87 -4.56
CA GLU A 48 0.52 12.20 -5.65
C GLU A 48 0.61 10.68 -5.51
N ILE A 49 -0.55 10.01 -5.54
CA ILE A 49 -0.64 8.56 -5.43
C ILE A 49 -0.98 7.92 -6.78
N TYR A 50 -0.18 6.94 -7.17
CA TYR A 50 -0.40 6.06 -8.32
C TYR A 50 -0.70 4.65 -7.79
N ALA A 51 -1.91 4.16 -8.00
CA ALA A 51 -2.33 2.86 -7.51
C ALA A 51 -2.09 1.76 -8.57
N PHE A 52 -1.26 0.79 -8.23
CA PHE A 52 -0.99 -0.38 -9.07
C PHE A 52 -1.72 -1.59 -8.48
N THR A 53 -2.62 -2.14 -9.28
CA THR A 53 -3.52 -3.25 -8.92
C THR A 53 -3.17 -4.49 -9.73
N ARG A 54 -3.87 -5.60 -9.49
CA ARG A 54 -3.80 -6.74 -10.42
C ARG A 54 -4.32 -6.30 -11.78
N PRO A 55 -3.74 -6.79 -12.90
CA PRO A 55 -4.27 -6.50 -14.23
C PRO A 55 -5.77 -6.83 -14.31
N GLY A 56 -6.57 -5.90 -14.80
CA GLY A 56 -8.02 -6.04 -14.92
C GLY A 56 -8.84 -5.85 -13.64
N ASP A 57 -8.26 -5.52 -12.49
CA ASP A 57 -8.99 -5.26 -11.23
C ASP A 57 -9.64 -3.85 -11.21
N VAL A 58 -10.61 -3.66 -12.11
CA VAL A 58 -11.30 -2.38 -12.32
C VAL A 58 -12.01 -1.91 -11.04
N SER A 59 -12.50 -2.84 -10.21
CA SER A 59 -13.12 -2.51 -8.92
C SER A 59 -12.16 -1.81 -7.98
N THR A 60 -10.96 -2.38 -7.76
CA THR A 60 -9.96 -1.78 -6.89
C THR A 60 -9.38 -0.50 -7.48
N GLN A 61 -9.24 -0.42 -8.81
CA GLN A 61 -8.80 0.80 -9.49
C GLN A 61 -9.78 1.96 -9.26
N ARG A 62 -11.09 1.73 -9.45
CA ARG A 62 -12.12 2.74 -9.16
C ARG A 62 -12.12 3.13 -7.68
N PHE A 63 -11.91 2.19 -6.79
CA PHE A 63 -11.80 2.47 -5.36
C PHE A 63 -10.61 3.38 -5.05
N ALA A 64 -9.45 3.15 -5.67
CA ALA A 64 -8.28 4.00 -5.52
C ALA A 64 -8.52 5.43 -6.02
N ILE A 65 -9.10 5.58 -7.22
CA ILE A 65 -9.47 6.89 -7.77
C ILE A 65 -10.48 7.60 -6.87
N GLY A 66 -11.48 6.87 -6.35
CA GLY A 66 -12.48 7.42 -5.43
C GLY A 66 -11.89 7.94 -4.11
N LEU A 67 -10.70 7.45 -3.72
CA LEU A 67 -9.95 7.95 -2.56
C LEU A 67 -8.97 9.09 -2.90
N GLY A 68 -8.90 9.49 -4.18
CA GLY A 68 -8.09 10.60 -4.66
C GLY A 68 -6.71 10.20 -5.20
N ALA A 69 -6.47 8.91 -5.49
CA ALA A 69 -5.32 8.54 -6.32
C ALA A 69 -5.45 9.23 -7.69
N ILE A 70 -4.34 9.80 -8.19
CA ILE A 70 -4.36 10.55 -9.45
C ILE A 70 -4.36 9.63 -10.67
N TRP A 71 -3.96 8.37 -10.47
CA TRP A 71 -4.00 7.33 -11.48
C TRP A 71 -4.14 5.97 -10.81
N ALA A 72 -4.84 5.05 -11.48
CA ALA A 72 -4.95 3.66 -11.06
C ALA A 72 -5.00 2.73 -12.29
N GLY A 73 -4.25 1.63 -12.25
CA GLY A 73 -4.18 0.66 -13.35
C GLY A 73 -3.54 -0.66 -12.92
N GLY A 74 -3.26 -1.53 -13.89
CA GLY A 74 -2.52 -2.78 -13.68
C GLY A 74 -1.06 -2.51 -13.33
N SER A 75 -0.44 -3.40 -12.56
CA SER A 75 0.99 -3.32 -12.23
C SER A 75 1.90 -3.46 -13.44
N ASP A 76 1.42 -4.07 -14.51
CA ASP A 76 2.03 -4.21 -15.83
C ASP A 76 1.99 -2.92 -16.67
N GLU A 77 1.15 -1.95 -16.29
CA GLU A 77 1.05 -0.64 -16.94
C GLU A 77 2.01 0.41 -16.34
N ALA A 78 2.86 0.00 -15.39
CA ALA A 78 3.82 0.90 -14.74
C ALA A 78 4.83 1.48 -15.74
N ARG A 79 4.96 2.81 -15.74
CA ARG A 79 5.90 3.53 -16.61
C ARG A 79 7.24 3.75 -15.92
N ASP A 80 8.31 3.47 -16.66
CA ASP A 80 9.69 3.60 -16.17
C ASP A 80 10.01 5.02 -15.71
N GLY A 81 10.65 5.14 -14.54
CA GLY A 81 11.11 6.40 -13.98
C GLY A 81 10.03 7.43 -13.64
N SER A 82 8.75 7.06 -13.66
CA SER A 82 7.62 7.96 -13.42
C SER A 82 7.39 8.30 -11.94
N LEU A 83 7.94 7.48 -11.02
CA LEU A 83 7.72 7.59 -9.58
C LEU A 83 8.98 8.07 -8.83
N ASP A 84 8.78 8.78 -7.71
CA ASP A 84 9.87 9.10 -6.78
C ASP A 84 10.15 7.94 -5.82
N ALA A 85 9.10 7.22 -5.42
CA ALA A 85 9.18 6.05 -4.56
C ALA A 85 8.03 5.07 -4.85
N ALA A 86 8.18 3.83 -4.42
CA ALA A 86 7.14 2.82 -4.49
C ALA A 86 7.01 2.07 -3.16
N ILE A 87 5.81 1.65 -2.82
CA ILE A 87 5.50 0.77 -1.69
C ILE A 87 4.79 -0.46 -2.22
N ILE A 88 5.28 -1.64 -1.87
CA ILE A 88 4.71 -2.93 -2.26
C ILE A 88 4.01 -3.53 -1.03
N PHE A 89 2.69 -3.63 -1.08
CA PHE A 89 1.87 -4.34 -0.10
C PHE A 89 1.40 -5.70 -0.62
N ALA A 90 1.34 -5.90 -1.93
CA ALA A 90 1.00 -7.19 -2.50
C ALA A 90 2.10 -8.23 -2.18
N PRO A 91 1.75 -9.47 -1.81
CA PRO A 91 2.71 -10.50 -1.41
C PRO A 91 3.37 -11.18 -2.63
N VAL A 92 3.80 -10.40 -3.63
CA VAL A 92 4.32 -10.88 -4.92
C VAL A 92 5.71 -10.29 -5.19
N GLY A 93 6.74 -11.14 -5.15
CA GLY A 93 8.16 -10.77 -5.31
C GLY A 93 8.48 -10.21 -6.70
N ASP A 94 7.77 -10.63 -7.75
CA ASP A 94 7.91 -10.11 -9.12
C ASP A 94 7.58 -8.61 -9.25
N LEU A 95 6.88 -8.05 -8.26
CA LEU A 95 6.62 -6.62 -8.21
C LEU A 95 7.86 -5.81 -7.82
N VAL A 96 8.87 -6.41 -7.18
CA VAL A 96 10.11 -5.71 -6.81
C VAL A 96 10.88 -5.19 -8.04
N PRO A 97 11.25 -6.01 -9.04
CA PRO A 97 11.90 -5.50 -10.24
C PRO A 97 11.00 -4.55 -11.04
N THR A 98 9.68 -4.76 -11.01
CA THR A 98 8.71 -3.87 -11.67
C THR A 98 8.67 -2.49 -11.02
N ALA A 99 8.60 -2.43 -9.70
CA ALA A 99 8.66 -1.18 -8.95
C ALA A 99 10.02 -0.48 -9.10
N LEU A 100 11.12 -1.23 -9.16
CA LEU A 100 12.45 -0.67 -9.40
C LEU A 100 12.57 0.02 -10.77
N ARG A 101 11.94 -0.52 -11.81
CA ARG A 101 11.85 0.15 -13.11
C ARG A 101 11.02 1.43 -13.04
N ALA A 102 9.88 1.36 -12.34
CA ALA A 102 8.93 2.46 -12.23
C ALA A 102 9.47 3.67 -11.44
N VAL A 103 10.39 3.45 -10.48
CA VAL A 103 11.01 4.56 -9.74
C VAL A 103 12.19 5.16 -10.51
N ARG A 104 12.36 6.47 -10.39
CA ARG A 104 13.52 7.20 -10.92
C ARG A 104 14.83 6.73 -10.29
N LYS A 105 15.96 7.13 -10.87
CA LYS A 105 17.28 7.01 -10.22
C LYS A 105 17.26 7.73 -8.87
N GLY A 106 17.91 7.15 -7.86
CA GLY A 106 17.84 7.59 -6.46
C GLY A 106 16.49 7.31 -5.78
N GLY A 107 15.58 6.60 -6.45
CA GLY A 107 14.26 6.25 -5.91
C GLY A 107 14.31 5.03 -5.00
N ARG A 108 13.29 4.90 -4.15
CA ARG A 108 13.20 3.82 -3.15
C ARG A 108 11.97 2.95 -3.36
N VAL A 109 12.17 1.64 -3.30
CA VAL A 109 11.11 0.62 -3.25
C VAL A 109 11.04 0.06 -1.83
N VAL A 110 9.87 0.18 -1.20
CA VAL A 110 9.60 -0.25 0.17
C VAL A 110 8.72 -1.50 0.16
N CYS A 111 9.24 -2.64 0.62
CA CYS A 111 8.48 -3.87 0.81
C CYS A 111 7.75 -3.81 2.17
N GLY A 112 6.44 -3.57 2.14
CA GLY A 112 5.58 -3.41 3.32
C GLY A 112 4.70 -4.64 3.64
N GLY A 113 4.80 -5.71 2.85
CA GLY A 113 4.11 -6.98 3.12
C GLY A 113 4.77 -7.78 4.23
N ILE A 114 3.96 -8.44 5.08
CA ILE A 114 4.45 -9.33 6.17
C ILE A 114 4.99 -10.66 5.64
N HIS A 115 4.57 -11.04 4.44
CA HIS A 115 5.10 -12.16 3.68
C HIS A 115 5.05 -11.79 2.20
N MET A 116 5.92 -12.41 1.42
CA MET A 116 5.99 -12.25 -0.03
C MET A 116 6.55 -13.55 -0.62
N SER A 117 6.24 -13.84 -1.88
CA SER A 117 7.04 -14.85 -2.61
C SER A 117 8.50 -14.40 -2.73
N ASP A 118 9.37 -15.32 -3.13
CA ASP A 118 10.77 -14.98 -3.41
C ASP A 118 10.87 -13.85 -4.45
N ILE A 119 11.87 -12.99 -4.27
CA ILE A 119 12.21 -11.97 -5.24
C ILE A 119 12.97 -12.67 -6.38
N PRO A 120 12.50 -12.57 -7.64
CA PRO A 120 13.15 -13.26 -8.74
C PRO A 120 14.54 -12.66 -9.02
N GLN A 121 15.34 -13.41 -9.79
CA GLN A 121 16.57 -12.86 -10.36
C GLN A 121 16.25 -11.59 -11.17
N MET A 122 17.04 -10.54 -10.95
CA MET A 122 16.88 -9.26 -11.64
C MET A 122 18.22 -8.70 -12.11
N SER A 123 18.20 -7.93 -13.19
CA SER A 123 19.40 -7.26 -13.69
C SER A 123 19.89 -6.21 -12.69
N TYR A 124 21.19 -6.19 -12.44
CA TYR A 124 21.83 -5.17 -11.59
C TYR A 124 21.55 -3.73 -12.07
N SER A 125 21.29 -3.54 -13.37
CA SER A 125 20.88 -2.24 -13.93
C SER A 125 19.63 -1.64 -13.27
N LEU A 126 18.76 -2.48 -12.70
CA LEU A 126 17.61 -2.01 -11.93
C LEU A 126 18.02 -1.32 -10.62
N LEU A 127 19.17 -1.68 -10.02
CA LEU A 127 19.68 -1.07 -8.79
C LEU A 127 20.73 0.02 -9.03
N TRP A 128 21.58 -0.14 -10.05
CA TRP A 128 22.80 0.66 -10.26
C TRP A 128 22.60 2.18 -10.28
N GLY A 129 21.40 2.67 -10.61
CA GLY A 129 21.03 4.09 -10.53
C GLY A 129 20.75 4.62 -9.13
N GLU A 130 21.52 4.17 -8.11
CA GLU A 130 21.35 4.51 -6.69
C GLU A 130 19.95 4.22 -6.15
N ARG A 131 19.28 3.20 -6.70
CA ARG A 131 17.96 2.80 -6.21
C ARG A 131 18.11 1.92 -4.99
N GLU A 132 17.16 2.07 -4.08
CA GLU A 132 17.13 1.31 -2.83
C GLU A 132 15.94 0.36 -2.80
N VAL A 133 16.17 -0.84 -2.28
CA VAL A 133 15.11 -1.77 -1.85
C VAL A 133 15.23 -1.92 -0.35
N VAL A 134 14.14 -1.63 0.37
CA VAL A 134 14.11 -1.71 1.83
C VAL A 134 12.86 -2.46 2.30
N SER A 135 12.95 -3.13 3.44
CA SER A 135 11.82 -3.84 4.05
C SER A 135 11.30 -3.11 5.29
N ILE A 136 10.04 -3.39 5.63
CA ILE A 136 9.46 -3.08 6.93
C ILE A 136 9.19 -4.39 7.67
N ALA A 137 9.80 -4.57 8.84
CA ALA A 137 9.64 -5.79 9.64
C ALA A 137 8.68 -5.63 10.82
N ASN A 138 8.73 -4.49 11.53
CA ASN A 138 8.07 -4.32 12.82
C ASN A 138 7.31 -3.00 12.92
N LEU A 139 6.33 -2.98 13.83
CA LEU A 139 5.61 -1.79 14.28
C LEU A 139 6.14 -1.39 15.66
N THR A 140 6.36 -0.10 15.88
CA THR A 140 6.83 0.41 17.17
C THR A 140 5.78 1.29 17.82
N ARG A 141 5.84 1.44 19.14
CA ARG A 141 5.01 2.41 19.87
C ARG A 141 5.18 3.83 19.35
N ALA A 142 6.40 4.21 18.96
CA ALA A 142 6.70 5.50 18.36
C ALA A 142 5.92 5.71 17.05
N ASP A 143 5.81 4.68 16.20
CA ASP A 143 5.01 4.77 14.98
C ASP A 143 3.54 5.06 15.29
N ALA A 144 2.98 4.47 16.35
CA ALA A 144 1.60 4.73 16.76
C ALA A 144 1.41 6.16 17.28
N LEU A 145 2.32 6.63 18.12
CA LEU A 145 2.28 8.00 18.67
C LEU A 145 2.37 9.07 17.56
N GLU A 146 3.12 8.80 16.49
CA GLU A 146 3.18 9.68 15.33
C GLU A 146 1.94 9.54 14.41
N PHE A 147 1.47 8.31 14.18
CA PHE A 147 0.45 8.00 13.20
C PHE A 147 -0.94 8.53 13.58
N PHE A 148 -1.40 8.28 14.80
CA PHE A 148 -2.78 8.60 15.18
C PHE A 148 -3.12 10.10 15.05
N PRO A 149 -2.27 11.04 15.52
CA PRO A 149 -2.51 12.47 15.31
C PRO A 149 -2.50 12.89 13.83
N VAL A 150 -1.75 12.19 12.98
CA VAL A 150 -1.74 12.42 11.53
C VAL A 150 -3.02 11.89 10.89
N ALA A 151 -3.42 10.67 11.24
CA ALA A 151 -4.64 10.05 10.72
C ALA A 151 -5.90 10.86 11.06
N GLU A 152 -5.95 11.43 12.28
CA GLU A 152 -7.03 12.32 12.72
C GLU A 152 -7.05 13.63 11.91
N ARG A 153 -5.91 14.32 11.78
CA ARG A 153 -5.82 15.56 10.99
C ARG A 153 -6.12 15.37 9.51
N ALA A 154 -5.68 14.25 8.95
CA ALA A 154 -5.99 13.84 7.59
C ALA A 154 -7.44 13.33 7.42
N ARG A 155 -8.21 13.23 8.53
CA ARG A 155 -9.59 12.74 8.56
C ARG A 155 -9.76 11.38 7.87
N VAL A 156 -8.81 10.47 8.11
CA VAL A 156 -8.78 9.14 7.50
C VAL A 156 -10.09 8.41 7.78
N LYS A 157 -10.74 7.94 6.71
CA LYS A 157 -11.88 7.05 6.77
C LYS A 157 -11.45 5.64 6.41
N THR A 158 -11.58 4.72 7.35
CA THR A 158 -11.38 3.30 7.08
C THR A 158 -12.62 2.74 6.39
N HIS A 159 -12.42 2.10 5.24
CA HIS A 159 -13.49 1.32 4.60
C HIS A 159 -13.49 -0.07 5.21
N THR A 160 -14.57 -0.41 5.91
CA THR A 160 -14.68 -1.68 6.62
C THR A 160 -15.95 -2.44 6.28
N VAL A 161 -15.84 -3.76 6.17
CA VAL A 161 -16.99 -4.66 6.09
C VAL A 161 -17.08 -5.42 7.41
N VAL A 162 -18.19 -5.25 8.11
CA VAL A 162 -18.41 -5.86 9.43
C VAL A 162 -19.03 -7.24 9.25
N TYR A 163 -18.49 -8.22 9.96
CA TYR A 163 -19.02 -9.58 10.05
C TYR A 163 -19.21 -9.96 11.52
N PRO A 164 -20.29 -10.67 11.90
CA PRO A 164 -20.35 -11.37 13.17
C PRO A 164 -19.21 -12.39 13.27
N LEU A 165 -18.70 -12.62 14.48
CA LEU A 165 -17.59 -13.55 14.75
C LEU A 165 -17.88 -14.96 14.23
N GLU A 166 -19.13 -15.42 14.34
CA GLU A 166 -19.58 -16.73 13.85
C GLU A 166 -19.43 -16.87 12.32
N LYS A 167 -19.36 -15.74 11.60
CA LYS A 167 -19.18 -15.69 10.14
C LYS A 167 -17.73 -15.45 9.72
N ALA A 168 -16.75 -15.67 10.61
CA ALA A 168 -15.33 -15.50 10.31
C ALA A 168 -14.87 -16.24 9.04
N ASN A 169 -15.32 -17.49 8.83
CA ASN A 169 -14.98 -18.26 7.63
C ASN A 169 -15.46 -17.60 6.34
N LYS A 170 -16.64 -16.98 6.36
CA LYS A 170 -17.15 -16.22 5.22
C LYS A 170 -16.31 -14.97 4.96
N ALA A 171 -15.92 -14.25 6.02
CA ALA A 171 -15.04 -13.09 5.90
C ALA A 171 -13.68 -13.46 5.27
N LEU A 172 -13.10 -14.60 5.66
CA LEU A 172 -11.86 -15.12 5.07
C LEU A 172 -12.02 -15.50 3.59
N GLU A 173 -13.14 -16.11 3.22
CA GLU A 173 -13.40 -16.46 1.82
C GLU A 173 -13.62 -15.23 0.94
N ASP A 174 -14.38 -14.25 1.44
CA ASP A 174 -14.59 -12.98 0.76
C ASP A 174 -13.26 -12.24 0.55
N LEU A 175 -12.38 -12.24 1.57
CA LEU A 175 -11.03 -11.69 1.46
C LEU A 175 -10.20 -12.43 0.39
N ARG A 176 -10.16 -13.76 0.43
CA ARG A 176 -9.39 -14.57 -0.53
C ARG A 176 -9.85 -14.37 -1.96
N ARG A 177 -11.15 -14.20 -2.18
CA ARG A 177 -11.75 -13.96 -3.51
C ARG A 177 -11.75 -12.49 -3.93
N GLY A 178 -11.17 -11.59 -3.13
CA GLY A 178 -11.08 -10.16 -3.45
C GLY A 178 -12.43 -9.44 -3.48
N ARG A 179 -13.44 -9.94 -2.73
CA ARG A 179 -14.78 -9.35 -2.69
C ARG A 179 -14.91 -8.17 -1.71
N LEU A 180 -13.81 -7.73 -1.12
CA LEU A 180 -13.77 -6.70 -0.10
C LEU A 180 -12.85 -5.56 -0.51
N ASN A 181 -13.35 -4.34 -0.39
CA ASN A 181 -12.53 -3.14 -0.43
C ASN A 181 -12.25 -2.69 1.00
N GLY A 182 -10.98 -2.47 1.33
CA GLY A 182 -10.56 -2.08 2.68
C GLY A 182 -10.31 -3.27 3.61
N ALA A 183 -10.94 -3.30 4.80
CA ALA A 183 -10.69 -4.30 5.83
C ALA A 183 -11.98 -5.00 6.32
N ALA A 184 -11.92 -6.32 6.53
CA ALA A 184 -12.96 -7.03 7.27
C ALA A 184 -12.77 -6.81 8.77
N VAL A 185 -13.86 -6.58 9.51
CA VAL A 185 -13.86 -6.45 10.98
C VAL A 185 -14.85 -7.45 11.57
N LEU A 186 -14.37 -8.30 12.48
CA LEU A 186 -15.22 -9.21 13.22
C LEU A 186 -15.76 -8.51 14.46
N VAL A 187 -17.07 -8.64 14.72
CA VAL A 187 -17.71 -8.20 15.96
C VAL A 187 -18.13 -9.42 16.78
N PRO A 188 -17.84 -9.45 18.10
CA PRO A 188 -18.29 -10.52 18.99
C PRO A 188 -19.80 -10.63 19.08
#